data_AF-A0ABD5E904-F1
#
_entry.id   AF-A0ABD5E904-F1
#
_cell.length_a   1.000
_cell.length_b   1.000
_cell.length_c   1.000
_cell.angle_alpha   90.00
_cell.angle_beta   90.00
_cell.angle_gamma   90.00
#
_symmetry.space_group_name_H-M   'P 1'
#
loop_
_entity.id
_entity.type
_entity.pdbx_description
1 polymer ?
#
loop_
_entity_poly.entity_id
_entity_poly.type
_entity_poly.pdbx_seq_one_letter_code
_entity_poly.pdbx_strand_id
1 'polypeptide(L)'
;MNAGVVVYQRATGFVAARTRLDPARLRGLDPDADAEGAAALLRAVEAVCGGGSGAGGAAGDDAGRRFRWLVAPRSALLQPGPVHTGLTRAPGAELDRLLERLVP
;
A
#
# COMPACT_ATOMS: atom_id res chain seq x y z
N MET A 1 2.98 -2.00 13.32
CA MET A 1 1.53 -1.72 13.15
C MET A 1 1.17 -1.77 11.68
N ASN A 2 -0.11 -1.96 11.33
CA ASN A 2 -0.57 -1.79 9.95
C ASN A 2 -0.73 -0.29 9.64
N ALA A 3 -0.44 0.11 8.40
CA ALA A 3 -0.53 1.52 7.95
C ALA A 3 -1.14 1.68 6.54
N GLY A 4 -1.64 0.60 5.93
CA GLY A 4 -2.27 0.64 4.62
C GLY A 4 -2.67 -0.74 4.10
N VAL A 5 -3.41 -0.74 3.00
CA VAL A 5 -3.87 -1.92 2.26
C VAL A 5 -3.58 -1.72 0.77
N VAL A 6 -3.20 -2.79 0.07
CA VAL A 6 -3.10 -2.84 -1.39
C VAL A 6 -4.07 -3.89 -1.92
N VAL A 7 -4.90 -3.53 -2.91
CA VAL A 7 -5.80 -4.46 -3.60
C VAL A 7 -5.42 -4.53 -5.08
N TYR A 8 -5.35 -5.75 -5.62
CA TYR A 8 -5.11 -6.02 -7.03
C TYR A 8 -6.15 -7.01 -7.57
N GLN A 9 -6.79 -6.65 -8.69
CA GLN A 9 -7.74 -7.50 -9.42
C GLN A 9 -7.30 -7.63 -10.88
N ARG A 10 -6.66 -8.76 -11.22
CA ARG A 10 -6.14 -9.07 -12.56
C ARG A 10 -7.19 -8.89 -13.66
N ALA A 11 -8.44 -9.30 -13.43
CA ALA A 11 -9.50 -9.31 -14.43
C ALA A 11 -9.89 -7.92 -14.95
N THR A 12 -9.64 -6.85 -14.18
CA THR A 12 -9.93 -5.45 -14.53
C THR A 12 -8.67 -4.59 -14.63
N GLY A 13 -7.48 -5.17 -14.42
CA GLY A 13 -6.23 -4.42 -14.30
C GLY A 13 -6.18 -3.47 -13.10
N PHE A 14 -7.14 -3.55 -12.17
CA PHE A 14 -7.19 -2.67 -11.00
C PHE A 14 -6.02 -2.97 -10.06
N VAL A 15 -5.23 -1.96 -9.73
CA VAL A 15 -4.31 -1.96 -8.58
C VAL A 15 -4.44 -0.62 -7.88
N ALA A 16 -4.67 -0.65 -6.57
CA ALA A 16 -4.78 0.56 -5.75
C ALA A 16 -4.30 0.29 -4.33
N ALA A 17 -3.76 1.33 -3.71
CA ALA A 17 -3.48 1.36 -2.29
C ALA A 17 -4.31 2.44 -1.59
N ARG A 18 -4.52 2.23 -0.30
CA ARG A 18 -4.96 3.24 0.67
C ARG A 18 -4.06 3.14 1.88
N THR A 19 -3.61 4.27 2.37
CA THR A 19 -2.72 4.36 3.53
C THR A 19 -3.30 5.30 4.57
N ARG A 20 -3.02 4.99 5.83
CA ARG A 20 -3.39 5.77 7.01
C ARG A 20 -2.32 5.53 8.05
N LEU A 21 -1.63 6.60 8.43
CA LEU A 21 -0.62 6.57 9.49
C LEU A 21 -1.08 7.48 10.63
N ASP A 22 -1.06 6.95 11.83
CA ASP A 22 -1.21 7.71 13.07
C ASP A 22 0.20 7.95 13.64
N PRO A 23 0.72 9.20 13.60
CA PRO A 23 2.05 9.53 14.11
C PRO A 23 2.20 9.34 15.62
N ALA A 24 1.13 9.45 16.40
CA ALA A 24 1.17 9.24 17.84
C ALA A 24 1.27 7.75 18.17
N ARG A 25 0.55 6.88 17.44
CA ARG A 25 0.67 5.42 17.60
C ARG A 25 2.01 4.89 17.10
N LEU A 26 2.59 5.47 16.04
CA LEU A 26 3.95 5.14 15.63
C LEU A 26 4.97 5.51 16.73
N ARG A 27 4.91 6.74 17.24
CA ARG A 27 5.80 7.19 18.34
C ARG A 27 5.55 6.48 19.68
N GLY A 28 4.38 5.89 19.87
CA GLY A 28 4.09 5.00 20.99
C GLY A 28 4.75 3.62 20.88
N LEU A 29 5.24 3.22 19.71
CA LEU A 29 6.05 2.01 19.52
C LEU A 29 7.55 2.31 19.56
N ASP A 30 7.96 3.44 18.99
CA ASP A 30 9.34 3.93 18.95
C ASP A 30 9.32 5.48 18.99
N PRO A 31 9.68 6.12 20.12
CA PRO A 31 9.60 7.58 20.28
C PRO A 31 10.38 8.38 19.24
N ASP A 32 11.49 7.82 18.73
CA ASP A 32 12.39 8.47 17.78
C ASP A 32 11.99 8.21 16.30
N ALA A 33 10.89 7.49 16.06
CA ALA A 33 10.45 7.13 14.72
C ALA A 33 10.09 8.33 13.83
N ASP A 34 10.69 8.38 12.65
CA ASP A 34 10.36 9.34 11.59
C ASP A 34 8.99 9.05 10.94
N ALA A 35 7.96 9.65 11.53
CA ALA A 35 6.60 9.61 11.01
C ALA A 35 6.43 10.32 9.66
N GLU A 36 7.29 11.29 9.31
CA GLU A 36 7.19 12.02 8.04
C GLU A 36 7.77 11.20 6.89
N GLY A 37 8.95 10.60 7.07
CA GLY A 37 9.54 9.63 6.15
C GLY A 37 8.66 8.40 5.98
N ALA A 38 8.06 7.87 7.07
CA ALA A 38 7.07 6.79 6.98
C ALA A 38 5.85 7.20 6.13
N ALA A 39 5.30 8.40 6.32
CA ALA A 39 4.21 8.93 5.50
C ALA A 39 4.63 9.14 4.03
N ALA A 40 5.88 9.55 3.76
CA ALA A 40 6.40 9.71 2.41
C ALA A 40 6.53 8.35 1.68
N LEU A 41 7.00 7.30 2.36
CA LEU A 41 7.05 5.94 1.82
C LEU A 41 5.65 5.40 1.51
N LEU A 42 4.66 5.67 2.38
CA LEU A 42 3.27 5.29 2.15
C LEU A 42 2.67 6.00 0.91
N ARG A 43 2.93 7.31 0.73
CA ARG A 43 2.55 8.05 -0.48
C ARG A 43 3.22 7.48 -1.74
N ALA A 44 4.48 7.03 -1.66
CA ALA A 44 5.16 6.39 -2.78
C ALA A 44 4.52 5.03 -3.16
N VAL A 45 4.03 4.25 -2.20
CA VAL A 45 3.24 3.02 -2.46
C VAL A 45 1.95 3.34 -3.22
N GLU A 46 1.23 4.40 -2.82
CA GLU A 46 0.03 4.86 -3.53
C GLU A 46 0.34 5.35 -4.95
N ALA A 47 1.43 6.10 -5.14
CA ALA A 47 1.86 6.58 -6.44
C ALA A 47 2.26 5.43 -7.40
N VAL A 48 2.94 4.39 -6.89
CA VAL A 48 3.22 3.17 -7.66
C VAL A 48 1.94 2.45 -8.07
N CYS A 49 0.90 2.43 -7.23
CA CYS A 49 -0.42 1.91 -7.62
C CYS A 49 -1.12 2.79 -8.66
N GLY A 50 -0.99 4.12 -8.57
CA GLY A 50 -1.52 5.05 -9.57
C GLY A 50 -0.88 4.88 -10.95
N GLY A 51 0.43 4.58 -10.99
CA GLY A 51 1.18 4.46 -12.25
C GLY A 51 1.60 5.82 -12.79
N GLY A 52 1.95 5.88 -14.07
CA GLY A 52 2.43 7.10 -14.72
C GLY A 52 3.73 7.63 -14.09
N SER A 53 4.03 8.91 -14.28
CA SER A 53 5.27 9.54 -13.80
C SER A 53 5.49 9.43 -12.29
N GLY A 54 4.40 9.38 -11.50
CA GLY A 54 4.47 9.21 -10.04
C GLY A 54 4.99 7.85 -9.58
N ALA A 55 4.92 6.81 -10.42
CA ALA A 55 5.41 5.47 -10.09
C ALA A 55 6.94 5.29 -10.29
N GLY A 56 7.66 6.35 -10.70
CA GLY A 56 9.11 6.33 -10.88
C GLY A 56 9.56 5.23 -11.85
N GLY A 57 10.50 4.37 -11.42
CA GLY A 57 10.98 3.24 -12.23
C GLY A 57 9.91 2.20 -12.61
N ALA A 58 8.73 2.24 -11.99
CA ALA A 58 7.58 1.40 -12.31
C ALA A 58 6.54 2.11 -13.22
N ALA A 59 6.83 3.31 -13.75
CA ALA A 59 5.92 4.07 -14.60
C ALA A 59 5.44 3.32 -15.86
N GLY A 60 6.31 2.49 -16.45
CA GLY A 60 6.01 1.68 -17.64
C GLY A 60 5.39 0.31 -17.35
N ASP A 61 5.11 -0.02 -16.09
CA ASP A 61 4.74 -1.38 -15.68
C ASP A 61 3.23 -1.63 -15.68
N ASP A 62 2.84 -2.83 -16.13
CA ASP A 62 1.47 -3.32 -15.97
C ASP A 62 1.08 -3.42 -14.47
N ALA A 63 -0.21 -3.34 -14.18
CA ALA A 63 -0.73 -3.38 -12.81
C ALA A 63 -0.28 -4.61 -12.00
N GLY A 64 -0.11 -5.76 -12.67
CA GLY A 64 0.38 -6.99 -12.05
C GLY A 64 1.88 -6.96 -11.77
N ARG A 65 2.71 -6.37 -12.63
CA ARG A 65 4.15 -6.16 -12.37
C ARG A 65 4.34 -5.18 -11.21
N ARG A 66 3.58 -4.09 -11.18
CA ARG A 66 3.55 -3.13 -10.06
C ARG A 66 3.11 -3.79 -8.75
N PHE A 67 2.05 -4.59 -8.76
CA PHE A 67 1.63 -5.36 -7.60
C PHE A 67 2.72 -6.34 -7.11
N ARG A 68 3.33 -7.12 -8.01
CA ARG A 68 4.44 -8.05 -7.65
C ARG A 68 5.64 -7.32 -7.03
N TRP A 69 5.96 -6.11 -7.50
CA TRP A 69 7.04 -5.28 -6.96
C TRP A 69 6.72 -4.69 -5.57
N LEU A 70 5.44 -4.38 -5.31
CA LEU A 70 4.95 -3.87 -4.03
C LEU A 70 4.93 -4.93 -2.92
N VAL A 71 4.58 -6.17 -3.26
CA VAL A 71 4.50 -7.28 -2.26
C VAL A 71 5.85 -7.97 -2.00
N ALA A 72 6.92 -7.57 -2.68
CA ALA A 72 8.26 -8.08 -2.44
C ALA A 72 8.88 -7.45 -1.17
N PRO A 73 9.36 -8.23 -0.17
CA PRO A 73 10.02 -7.68 1.03
C PRO A 73 11.29 -6.91 0.67
N ARG A 74 11.32 -5.58 0.90
CA ARG A 74 12.43 -4.72 0.42
C ARG A 74 12.78 -3.48 1.25
N SER A 75 11.88 -2.91 2.05
CA SER A 75 11.99 -1.47 2.45
C SER A 75 12.28 -1.20 3.94
N ALA A 76 12.68 -2.22 4.71
CA ALA A 76 12.98 -2.17 6.15
C ALA A 76 11.87 -1.56 7.03
N LEU A 77 11.77 -0.22 7.05
CA LEU A 77 10.74 0.62 7.69
C LEU A 77 9.31 0.21 7.29
N LEU A 78 9.09 -0.08 6.01
CA LEU A 78 7.80 -0.54 5.49
C LEU A 78 7.95 -1.99 5.02
N GLN A 79 7.11 -2.87 5.57
CA GLN A 79 7.09 -4.29 5.21
C GLN A 79 5.72 -4.64 4.60
N PRO A 80 5.68 -5.24 3.39
CA PRO A 80 4.46 -5.80 2.88
C PRO A 80 4.04 -7.01 3.71
N GLY A 81 2.77 -7.06 4.10
CA GLY A 81 2.18 -8.25 4.73
C GLY A 81 1.98 -9.40 3.74
N PRO A 82 1.57 -10.58 4.23
CA PRO A 82 1.25 -11.72 3.37
C PRO A 82 0.17 -11.38 2.33
N VAL A 83 0.29 -11.94 1.13
CA VAL A 83 -0.74 -11.79 0.09
C VAL A 83 -1.89 -12.76 0.38
N HIS A 84 -3.09 -12.21 0.52
CA HIS A 84 -4.31 -12.98 0.70
C HIS A 84 -5.18 -12.92 -0.56
N THR A 85 -5.81 -14.04 -0.93
CA THR A 85 -6.74 -14.12 -2.06
C THR A 85 -8.18 -13.91 -1.59
N GLY A 86 -9.05 -13.44 -2.49
CA GLY A 86 -10.46 -13.18 -2.21
C GLY A 86 -11.26 -12.92 -3.48
N LEU A 87 -12.57 -12.72 -3.33
CA LEU A 87 -13.50 -12.44 -4.42
C LEU A 87 -14.24 -11.12 -4.16
N THR A 88 -14.25 -10.24 -5.16
CA THR A 88 -15.05 -9.01 -5.15
C THR A 88 -15.45 -8.64 -6.59
N ARG A 89 -16.54 -7.88 -6.73
CA ARG A 89 -16.92 -7.21 -7.98
C ARG A 89 -16.66 -5.70 -7.95
N ALA A 90 -16.29 -5.16 -6.79
CA ALA A 90 -16.06 -3.74 -6.55
C ALA A 90 -14.74 -3.57 -5.77
N PRO A 91 -13.57 -3.67 -6.45
CA PRO A 91 -12.28 -3.70 -5.77
C PRO A 91 -11.91 -2.38 -5.08
N GLY A 92 -12.46 -1.24 -5.53
CA GLY A 92 -12.36 0.05 -4.81
C GLY A 92 -13.09 0.03 -3.47
N ALA A 93 -14.36 -0.37 -3.46
CA ALA A 93 -15.13 -0.48 -2.21
C ALA A 93 -14.56 -1.55 -1.25
N GLU A 94 -14.01 -2.64 -1.78
CA GLU A 94 -13.30 -3.63 -0.97
C GLU A 94 -12.00 -3.08 -0.38
N LEU A 95 -11.24 -2.26 -1.12
CA LEU A 95 -10.04 -1.60 -0.62
C LEU A 95 -10.37 -0.65 0.55
N ASP A 96 -11.40 0.18 0.43
CA ASP A 96 -11.83 1.08 1.50
C ASP A 96 -12.36 0.29 2.72
N ARG A 97 -13.14 -0.78 2.50
CA ARG A 97 -13.61 -1.70 3.57
C ARG A 97 -12.45 -2.41 4.29
N LEU A 98 -11.41 -2.81 3.56
CA LEU A 98 -10.25 -3.45 4.14
C LEU A 98 -9.37 -2.46 4.90
N LEU A 99 -9.27 -1.21 4.46
CA LEU A 99 -8.59 -0.14 5.19
C LEU A 99 -9.20 0.02 6.59
N GLU A 100 -10.50 0.27 6.68
CA GLU A 100 -11.21 0.45 7.96
C GLU A 100 -11.11 -0.76 8.89
N ARG A 101 -11.05 -1.98 8.33
CA ARG A 101 -10.97 -3.21 9.13
C ARG A 101 -9.56 -3.58 9.57
N LEU A 102 -8.53 -3.22 8.81
CA LEU A 102 -7.16 -3.69 9.00
C LEU A 102 -6.17 -2.60 9.43
N VAL A 103 -6.54 -1.32 9.31
CA VAL A 103 -5.70 -0.16 9.66
C VAL A 103 -6.42 0.65 10.75
N PRO A 104 -6.32 0.20 12.02
CA PRO A 104 -6.94 0.89 13.17
C PRO A 104 -6.27 2.24 13.45
#